data_AF-A0A323US04-F1
#
_entry.id   AF-A0A323US04-F1
#
_cell.length_a   1.000
_cell.length_b   1.000
_cell.length_c   1.000
_cell.angle_alpha   90.00
_cell.angle_beta   90.00
_cell.angle_gamma   90.00
#
_symmetry.space_group_name_H-M   'P 1'
#
loop_
_entity.id
_entity.type
_entity.pdbx_description
1 polymer ?
#
loop_
_entity_poly.entity_id
_entity_poly.type
_entity_poly.pdbx_seq_one_letter_code
_entity_poly.pdbx_strand_id
1 'polypeptide(L)'
;MVNRDLMNNADAEHVARAGVAILDRMQNYPQHIQPLALCAAFITLSEHLRLPAQDLFTVTKNMLTEEENIAEFKALRDYVKYEIKRT
;
A
#
# COMPACT_ATOMS: atom_id res chain seq x y z
N MET A 1 7.34 -9.32 17.85
CA MET A 1 6.23 -9.86 17.05
C MET A 1 5.28 -8.71 16.82
N VAL A 2 4.89 -8.43 15.57
CA VAL A 2 3.98 -7.33 15.27
C VAL A 2 2.60 -7.62 15.89
N ASN A 3 2.02 -6.63 16.56
CA ASN A 3 0.71 -6.75 17.20
C ASN A 3 -0.40 -6.61 16.15
N ARG A 4 -1.21 -7.66 15.98
CA ARG A 4 -2.32 -7.69 15.01
C ARG A 4 -3.39 -6.65 15.30
N ASP A 5 -3.65 -6.35 16.57
CA ASP A 5 -4.63 -5.35 16.97
C ASP A 5 -4.19 -3.95 16.56
N LEU A 6 -2.89 -3.65 16.62
CA LEU A 6 -2.36 -2.37 16.13
C LEU A 6 -2.46 -2.25 14.61
N MET A 7 -2.39 -3.36 13.86
CA MET A 7 -2.57 -3.33 12.40
C MET A 7 -4.03 -3.12 12.02
N ASN A 8 -4.95 -3.79 12.73
CA ASN A 8 -6.39 -3.68 12.48
C ASN A 8 -6.93 -2.28 12.83
N ASN A 9 -6.31 -1.61 13.79
CA ASN A 9 -6.65 -0.24 14.20
C ASN A 9 -5.64 0.80 13.66
N ALA A 10 -4.87 0.45 12.63
CA ALA A 10 -3.94 1.40 12.04
C ALA A 10 -4.72 2.57 11.42
N ASP A 11 -4.20 3.78 11.61
CA ASP A 11 -4.82 4.98 11.07
C ASP A 11 -4.74 4.96 9.53
N ALA A 12 -5.91 4.86 8.90
CA ALA A 12 -6.07 4.80 7.46
C ALA A 12 -5.44 6.02 6.74
N GLU A 13 -5.46 7.21 7.36
CA GLU A 13 -4.85 8.41 6.78
C GLU A 13 -3.33 8.27 6.66
N HIS A 14 -2.69 7.80 7.73
CA HIS A 14 -1.25 7.54 7.74
C HIS A 14 -0.86 6.42 6.77
N VAL A 15 -1.67 5.36 6.69
CA VAL A 15 -1.47 4.25 5.74
C VAL A 15 -1.56 4.76 4.30
N ALA A 16 -2.57 5.57 3.98
CA ALA A 16 -2.75 6.15 2.64
C ALA A 16 -1.59 7.09 2.25
N ARG A 17 -1.19 8.00 3.14
CA ARG A 17 -0.04 8.90 2.92
C ARG A 17 1.27 8.14 2.69
N ALA A 18 1.51 7.09 3.48
CA ALA A 18 2.67 6.21 3.27
C ALA A 18 2.60 5.50 1.91
N GLY A 19 1.40 5.05 1.50
CA GLY A 19 1.16 4.48 0.18
C GLY A 19 1.50 5.43 -0.97
N VAL A 20 1.10 6.71 -0.87
CA VAL A 20 1.44 7.74 -1.88
C VAL A 20 2.95 7.91 -1.98
N ALA A 21 3.66 8.02 -0.86
CA ALA A 21 5.12 8.18 -0.86
C ALA A 21 5.86 6.98 -1.48
N ILE A 22 5.34 5.76 -1.29
CA ILE A 22 5.88 4.56 -1.94
C ILE A 22 5.65 4.63 -3.46
N LEU A 23 4.43 4.96 -3.90
CA LEU A 23 4.10 5.06 -5.32
C LEU A 23 4.90 6.16 -6.02
N ASP A 24 5.09 7.31 -5.37
CA ASP A 24 5.90 8.42 -5.86
C ASP A 24 7.34 7.99 -6.16
N ARG A 25 7.98 7.29 -5.22
CA ARG A 25 9.31 6.74 -5.47
C ARG A 25 9.33 5.74 -6.61
N MET A 26 8.26 4.95 -6.78
CA MET A 26 8.19 3.94 -7.83
C MET A 26 8.12 4.51 -9.24
N GLN A 27 7.68 5.77 -9.41
CA GLN A 27 7.66 6.42 -10.71
C GLN A 27 9.05 6.55 -11.37
N ASN A 28 10.12 6.49 -10.57
CA ASN A 28 11.50 6.57 -11.07
C ASN A 28 11.97 5.28 -11.78
N TYR A 29 11.16 4.22 -11.76
CA TYR A 29 11.50 2.93 -12.38
C TYR A 29 10.63 2.66 -13.62
N PRO A 30 11.13 1.87 -14.59
CA PRO A 30 10.32 1.42 -15.73
C PRO A 30 9.02 0.72 -15.28
N GLN A 31 7.91 0.95 -15.99
CA GLN A 31 6.58 0.44 -15.60
C GLN A 31 6.53 -1.07 -15.35
N HIS A 32 7.24 -1.87 -16.14
CA HIS A 32 7.28 -3.33 -15.99
C HIS A 32 8.06 -3.77 -14.74
N ILE A 33 8.92 -2.91 -14.17
CA ILE A 33 9.68 -3.17 -12.95
C ILE A 33 8.86 -2.80 -11.71
N GLN A 34 8.07 -1.73 -11.77
CA GLN A 34 7.31 -1.20 -10.63
C GLN A 34 6.49 -2.25 -9.86
N PRO A 35 5.59 -3.05 -10.48
CA PRO A 35 4.79 -4.02 -9.74
C PRO A 35 5.67 -5.14 -9.15
N LEU A 36 6.73 -5.54 -9.84
CA LEU A 36 7.67 -6.56 -9.34
C LEU A 36 8.46 -6.06 -8.13
N ALA A 37 8.92 -4.81 -8.17
CA ALA A 37 9.63 -4.18 -7.06
C ALA A 37 8.74 -4.01 -5.83
N LEU A 38 7.48 -3.60 -6.02
CA LEU A 38 6.48 -3.52 -4.94
C LEU A 38 6.21 -4.89 -4.31
N CYS A 39 6.01 -5.92 -5.12
CA CYS A 39 5.82 -7.29 -4.64
C CYS A 39 7.04 -7.81 -3.87
N ALA A 40 8.25 -7.59 -4.40
CA ALA A 40 9.48 -7.99 -3.73
C ALA A 40 9.63 -7.30 -2.37
N ALA A 41 9.44 -5.98 -2.31
CA ALA A 41 9.52 -5.21 -1.07
C ALA A 41 8.47 -5.69 -0.03
N PHE A 42 7.24 -5.92 -0.48
CA PHE A 42 6.16 -6.41 0.39
C PHE A 42 6.45 -7.80 0.97
N ILE A 43 6.87 -8.75 0.12
CA ILE A 43 7.19 -10.12 0.56
C ILE A 43 8.33 -10.09 1.57
N THR A 44 9.45 -9.43 1.24
CA THR A 44 10.60 -9.32 2.14
C THR A 44 10.23 -8.68 3.48
N LEU A 45 9.38 -7.65 3.47
CA LEU A 45 8.91 -7.03 4.71
C LEU A 45 8.02 -7.99 5.52
N SER A 46 7.10 -8.71 4.87
CA SER A 46 6.22 -9.67 5.54
C SER A 46 6.99 -10.80 6.21
N GLU A 47 8.01 -11.34 5.54
CA GLU A 47 8.90 -12.38 6.06
C GLU A 47 9.71 -11.87 7.25
N HIS A 48 10.28 -10.67 7.13
CA HIS A 48 11.03 -10.03 8.20
C HIS A 48 10.18 -9.84 9.46
N LEU A 49 8.94 -9.38 9.29
CA LEU A 49 7.98 -9.18 10.38
C LEU A 49 7.32 -10.47 10.87
N ARG A 50 7.57 -11.60 10.19
CA ARG A 50 6.94 -12.92 10.42
C ARG A 50 5.42 -12.85 10.37
N LEU A 51 4.90 -12.10 9.41
CA LEU A 51 3.47 -11.95 9.17
C LEU A 51 3.09 -12.66 7.87
N PRO A 52 2.01 -13.45 7.85
CA PRO A 52 1.48 -14.00 6.61
C PRO A 52 1.08 -12.87 5.66
N ALA A 53 1.62 -12.89 4.44
CA ALA A 53 1.29 -11.93 3.39
C ALA A 53 -0.23 -11.81 3.16
N GLN A 54 -0.95 -12.93 3.24
CA GLN A 54 -2.40 -12.98 3.08
C GLN A 54 -3.14 -12.18 4.17
N ASP A 55 -2.68 -12.23 5.42
CA ASP A 55 -3.27 -11.47 6.53
C ASP A 55 -3.13 -9.97 6.27
N LEU A 56 -1.93 -9.53 5.85
CA LEU A 56 -1.65 -8.13 5.50
C LEU A 56 -2.53 -7.63 4.35
N PHE A 57 -2.70 -8.44 3.29
CA PHE A 57 -3.61 -8.11 2.20
C PHE A 57 -5.06 -7.99 2.68
N THR A 58 -5.50 -8.89 3.55
CA THR A 58 -6.88 -8.91 4.07
C THR A 58 -7.16 -7.64 4.87
N VAL A 59 -6.28 -7.28 5.82
CA VAL A 59 -6.41 -6.06 6.63
C VAL A 59 -6.42 -4.82 5.74
N THR A 60 -5.48 -4.72 4.81
CA THR A 60 -5.38 -3.56 3.90
C THR A 60 -6.61 -3.44 3.01
N LYS A 61 -7.15 -4.56 2.51
CA LYS A 61 -8.35 -4.56 1.68
C LYS A 61 -9.59 -4.14 2.48
N ASN A 62 -9.72 -4.59 3.72
CA ASN A 62 -10.80 -4.15 4.61
C ASN A 62 -10.73 -2.65 4.83
N MET A 63 -9.54 -2.12 5.14
CA MET A 63 -9.29 -0.69 5.30
C MET A 63 -9.67 0.10 4.03
N LEU A 64 -9.35 -0.41 2.83
CA LEU A 64 -9.73 0.22 1.56
C LEU A 64 -11.24 0.16 1.25
N THR A 65 -11.97 -0.78 1.86
CA THR A 65 -13.40 -1.04 1.60
C THR A 65 -14.30 -0.35 2.63
N GLU A 66 -13.92 -0.38 3.90
CA GLU A 66 -14.63 0.31 4.99
C GLU A 66 -14.54 1.85 4.84
N GLU A 67 -13.52 2.32 4.14
CA GLU A 67 -13.18 3.74 3.98
C GLU A 67 -13.40 4.23 2.53
N GLU A 68 -14.50 3.85 1.87
CA GLU A 68 -14.83 4.37 0.52
C GLU A 68 -14.85 5.92 0.46
N ASN A 69 -15.01 6.58 1.62
CA ASN A 69 -15.07 8.02 1.79
C ASN A 69 -13.79 8.68 2.34
N ILE A 70 -12.70 7.94 2.59
CA ILE A 70 -11.42 8.59 2.93
C ILE A 70 -10.85 9.27 1.69
N ALA A 71 -10.72 10.60 1.79
CA ALA A 71 -10.20 11.45 0.74
C ALA A 71 -8.79 11.02 0.31
N GLU A 72 -8.02 10.42 1.22
CA GLU A 72 -6.63 10.02 1.05
C GLU A 72 -6.47 8.71 0.26
N PHE A 73 -7.37 7.73 0.42
CA PHE A 73 -7.39 6.56 -0.45
C PHE A 73 -7.95 6.89 -1.83
N LYS A 74 -8.87 7.86 -1.91
CA LYS A 74 -9.24 8.47 -3.19
C LYS A 74 -8.04 9.17 -3.81
N ALA A 75 -7.25 9.93 -3.04
CA ALA A 75 -6.03 10.56 -3.53
C ALA A 75 -5.01 9.53 -4.01
N LEU A 76 -4.86 8.39 -3.32
CA LEU A 76 -4.01 7.28 -3.78
C LEU A 76 -4.45 6.74 -5.15
N ARG A 77 -5.76 6.55 -5.34
CA ARG A 77 -6.33 6.11 -6.64
C ARG A 77 -6.18 7.17 -7.72
N ASP A 78 -6.46 8.43 -7.39
CA ASP A 78 -6.34 9.57 -8.30
C ASP A 78 -4.87 9.80 -8.70
N TYR A 79 -3.93 9.62 -7.77
CA TYR A 79 -2.50 9.70 -8.00
C TYR A 79 -2.05 8.68 -9.06
N VAL A 80 -2.45 7.41 -8.92
CA VAL A 80 -2.19 6.38 -9.94
C VAL A 80 -2.84 6.72 -11.28
N LYS A 81 -4.07 7.27 -11.25
CA LYS A 81 -4.86 7.54 -12.45
C LYS A 81 -4.35 8.74 -13.25
N TYR A 82 -3.87 9.78 -12.58
CA TYR A 82 -3.56 11.08 -13.19
C TYR A 82 -2.06 11.38 -13.21
N GLU A 83 -1.26 10.85 -12.28
CA GLU A 83 0.16 11.21 -12.16
C GLU A 83 1.12 10.12 -12.67
N ILE A 84 0.77 8.84 -12.55
CA ILE A 84 1.59 7.76 -13.11
C ILE A 84 1.41 7.73 -14.63
N LYS A 85 2.43 8.21 -15.35
CA LYS A 85 2.44 8.25 -16.82
C LYS A 85 2.27 6.85 -17.40
N ARG A 86 1.27 6.70 -18.28
CA ARG A 86 1.10 5.54 -19.17
C ARG A 86 2.04 5.71 -20.38
N THR A 87 3.32 5.38 -20.25
CA THR A 87 4.28 5.40 -21.37
C THR A 87 5.00 4.07 -21.45
#